data_AF-N2A4P4-F1
#
_entry.id   AF-N2A4P4-F1
#
_cell.length_a   1.000
_cell.length_b   1.000
_cell.length_c   1.000
_cell.angle_alpha   90.00
_cell.angle_beta   90.00
_cell.angle_gamma   90.00
#
_symmetry.space_group_name_H-M   'P 1'
#
loop_
_entity.id
_entity.type
_entity.pdbx_description
1 polymer ?
#
loop_
_entity_poly.entity_id
_entity_poly.type
_entity_poly.pdbx_seq_one_letter_code
_entity_poly.pdbx_strand_id
1 'polypeptide(L)'
;MAKHGIAESTKLHGCMNVSFIATEDIDNGSIVANGGLATGYSDVYTASKPTKADKVYIVIHPVYGYDERLAEEKNEDNYTNESGKIFRTYELKTDRKFKVSSNMIKAIDESTPVKTGQYVVADGTYKMSAVVSAPTDANFVGIIESIEETGFPYFGSSKGVQISDRGYVFDTRILKVKIRVIKND
;
A
#
# COMPACT_ATOMS: atom_id res chain seq x y z
N MET A 1 -13.60 -11.90 3.89
CA MET A 1 -13.05 -11.35 2.62
C MET A 1 -11.63 -10.88 2.90
N ALA A 2 -10.68 -11.14 2.01
CA ALA A 2 -9.33 -10.63 2.17
C ALA A 2 -9.36 -9.11 2.06
N LYS A 3 -8.79 -8.38 3.04
CA LYS A 3 -8.69 -6.92 2.99
C LYS A 3 -7.52 -6.57 2.05
N HIS A 4 -7.82 -6.05 0.86
CA HIS A 4 -6.84 -5.55 -0.08
C HIS A 4 -6.30 -4.19 0.35
N GLY A 5 -5.17 -3.77 -0.21
CA GLY A 5 -4.52 -2.51 0.13
C GLY A 5 -5.23 -1.30 -0.46
N ILE A 6 -5.35 -0.23 0.33
CA ILE A 6 -5.85 1.09 -0.11
C ILE A 6 -4.68 2.08 -0.13
N ALA A 7 -4.62 2.93 -1.15
CA ALA A 7 -3.66 4.02 -1.23
C ALA A 7 -4.25 5.33 -1.71
N GLU A 8 -3.76 6.44 -1.13
CA GLU A 8 -4.16 7.80 -1.50
C GLU A 8 -2.95 8.66 -1.87
N SER A 9 -3.05 9.33 -3.02
CA SER A 9 -2.09 10.32 -3.49
C SER A 9 -2.32 11.67 -2.79
N THR A 10 -1.82 11.84 -1.57
CA THR A 10 -2.00 13.09 -0.81
C THR A 10 -1.09 14.23 -1.29
N LYS A 11 0.19 13.96 -1.58
CA LYS A 11 1.14 15.00 -2.02
C LYS A 11 2.22 14.45 -2.95
N LEU A 12 1.82 13.88 -4.09
CA LEU A 12 2.71 13.33 -5.14
C LEU A 12 2.99 14.33 -6.29
N HIS A 13 3.05 15.63 -5.99
CA HIS A 13 3.29 16.67 -7.01
C HIS A 13 4.65 16.52 -7.71
N GLY A 14 4.64 16.54 -9.04
CA GLY A 14 5.85 16.38 -9.86
C GLY A 14 6.41 14.96 -9.91
N CYS A 15 5.69 13.97 -9.37
CA CYS A 15 5.97 12.54 -9.57
C CYS A 15 5.45 12.11 -10.94
N MET A 16 6.30 11.47 -11.74
CA MET A 16 5.87 10.95 -13.03
C MET A 16 4.99 9.71 -12.83
N ASN A 17 3.92 9.61 -13.61
CA ASN A 17 3.13 8.40 -13.69
C ASN A 17 3.78 7.44 -14.69
N VAL A 18 3.94 6.18 -14.30
CA VAL A 18 4.53 5.14 -15.14
C VAL A 18 3.59 3.93 -15.12
N SER A 19 3.45 3.27 -16.27
CA SER A 19 2.59 2.11 -16.40
C SER A 19 3.39 0.83 -16.24
N PHE A 20 2.86 -0.08 -15.42
CA PHE A 20 3.51 -1.36 -15.14
C PHE A 20 2.56 -2.54 -15.38
N ILE A 21 3.14 -3.71 -15.63
CA ILE A 21 2.46 -5.00 -15.70
C ILE A 21 3.13 -5.98 -14.75
N ALA A 22 2.35 -6.77 -14.02
CA ALA A 22 2.85 -7.79 -13.11
C ALA A 22 2.35 -9.18 -13.50
N THR A 23 3.10 -10.21 -13.09
CA THR A 23 2.74 -11.62 -13.29
C THR A 23 1.92 -12.19 -12.13
N GLU A 24 1.77 -11.43 -11.06
CA GLU A 24 1.02 -11.78 -9.85
C GLU A 24 0.01 -10.65 -9.59
N ASP A 25 -1.05 -10.96 -8.84
CA ASP A 25 -2.03 -9.96 -8.42
C ASP A 25 -1.37 -8.96 -7.45
N ILE A 26 -1.64 -7.66 -7.64
CA ILE A 26 -1.05 -6.58 -6.85
C ILE A 26 -2.12 -5.68 -6.24
N ASP A 27 -2.06 -5.52 -4.93
CA ASP A 27 -2.90 -4.60 -4.18
C ASP A 27 -2.48 -3.14 -4.39
N ASN A 28 -3.45 -2.22 -4.38
CA ASN A 28 -3.15 -0.79 -4.31
C ASN A 28 -2.40 -0.45 -3.01
N GLY A 29 -1.44 0.46 -3.08
CA GLY A 29 -0.54 0.75 -1.95
C GLY A 29 0.66 -0.17 -1.83
N SER A 30 0.75 -1.18 -2.70
CA SER A 30 1.98 -1.94 -2.88
C SER A 30 3.09 -1.09 -3.51
N ILE A 31 4.32 -1.49 -3.23
CA ILE A 31 5.53 -0.93 -3.83
C ILE A 31 6.13 -1.88 -4.86
N VAL A 32 6.62 -1.34 -5.98
CA VAL A 32 7.23 -2.11 -7.07
C VAL A 32 8.57 -1.51 -7.50
N ALA A 33 9.48 -2.36 -7.99
CA ALA A 33 10.69 -1.94 -8.69
C ALA A 33 10.52 -2.10 -10.21
N ASN A 34 11.38 -1.42 -10.97
CA ASN A 34 11.38 -1.51 -12.43
C ASN A 34 12.14 -2.75 -12.91
N GLY A 35 11.42 -3.73 -13.44
CA GLY A 35 11.96 -4.97 -14.03
C GLY A 35 12.34 -4.85 -15.51
N GLY A 36 12.25 -3.67 -16.11
CA GLY A 36 12.57 -3.43 -17.53
C GLY A 36 11.33 -3.39 -18.43
N LEU A 37 11.53 -3.12 -19.73
CA LEU A 37 10.45 -2.98 -20.70
C LEU A 37 9.69 -4.30 -20.88
N ALA A 38 8.36 -4.25 -20.81
CA ALA A 38 7.53 -5.42 -21.03
C ALA A 38 7.54 -5.83 -22.52
N THR A 39 7.61 -7.12 -22.78
CA THR A 39 7.62 -7.66 -24.15
C THR A 39 6.40 -7.22 -24.94
N GLY A 40 6.62 -6.59 -26.10
CA GLY A 40 5.55 -6.14 -26.99
C GLY A 40 4.98 -4.75 -26.65
N TYR A 41 5.52 -4.05 -25.65
CA TYR A 41 5.12 -2.68 -25.30
C TYR A 41 6.27 -1.68 -25.51
N SER A 42 5.93 -0.44 -25.84
CA SER A 42 6.87 0.68 -25.96
C SER A 42 7.05 1.45 -24.65
N ASP A 43 5.99 1.52 -23.85
CA ASP A 43 5.88 2.44 -22.69
C ASP A 43 5.38 1.75 -21.40
N VAL A 44 5.37 0.42 -21.38
CA VAL A 44 4.93 -0.40 -20.23
C VAL A 44 6.11 -1.21 -19.71
N TYR A 45 6.32 -1.17 -18.41
CA TYR A 45 7.41 -1.86 -17.74
C TYR A 45 6.92 -3.06 -16.94
N THR A 46 7.77 -4.04 -16.72
CA THR A 46 7.47 -5.20 -15.88
C THR A 46 7.71 -4.81 -14.42
N ALA A 47 6.76 -5.09 -13.54
CA ALA A 47 6.92 -4.87 -12.11
C ALA A 47 7.66 -6.03 -11.46
N SER A 48 8.67 -5.72 -10.65
CA SER A 48 9.39 -6.70 -9.82
C SER A 48 9.24 -6.36 -8.34
N LYS A 49 9.47 -7.36 -7.48
CA LYS A 49 9.48 -7.18 -6.03
C LYS A 49 10.70 -6.32 -5.65
N PRO A 50 10.51 -5.14 -5.06
CA PRO A 50 11.62 -4.24 -4.77
C PRO A 50 12.51 -4.76 -3.65
N THR A 51 13.81 -4.76 -3.87
CA THR A 51 14.82 -4.98 -2.83
C THR A 51 15.27 -3.64 -2.24
N LYS A 52 16.08 -3.68 -1.17
CA LYS A 52 16.66 -2.47 -0.57
C LYS A 52 17.50 -1.64 -1.55
N ALA A 53 18.06 -2.27 -2.58
CA ALA A 53 18.91 -1.60 -3.57
C ALA A 53 18.11 -1.00 -4.73
N ASP A 54 16.80 -1.23 -4.80
CA ASP A 54 16.00 -0.77 -5.93
C ASP A 54 15.35 0.58 -5.67
N LYS A 55 15.18 1.35 -6.74
CA LYS A 55 14.29 2.50 -6.77
C LYS A 55 12.84 2.00 -6.81
N VAL A 56 12.01 2.61 -5.97
CA VAL A 56 10.63 2.16 -5.73
C VAL A 56 9.60 3.09 -6.36
N TYR A 57 8.53 2.48 -6.86
CA TYR A 57 7.30 3.13 -7.34
C TYR A 57 6.12 2.66 -6.51
N ILE A 58 5.18 3.55 -6.22
CA ILE A 58 3.95 3.21 -5.49
C ILE A 58 2.83 2.88 -6.48
N VAL A 59 2.13 1.79 -6.25
CA VAL A 59 0.96 1.39 -7.04
C VAL A 59 -0.26 2.16 -6.54
N ILE A 60 -0.78 3.05 -7.38
CA ILE A 60 -2.02 3.78 -7.13
C ILE A 60 -2.79 3.79 -8.44
N HIS A 61 -3.59 2.75 -8.67
CA HIS A 61 -4.46 2.70 -9.82
C HIS A 61 -5.87 3.19 -9.44
N PRO A 62 -6.54 4.01 -10.27
CA PRO A 62 -7.93 4.37 -10.02
C PRO A 62 -8.79 3.11 -9.89
N VAL A 63 -9.50 3.00 -8.77
CA VAL A 63 -10.37 1.86 -8.49
C VAL A 63 -11.56 1.93 -9.43
N TYR A 64 -11.55 1.07 -10.45
CA TYR A 64 -12.73 0.80 -11.27
C TYR A 64 -13.37 -0.47 -10.74
N GLY A 65 -14.47 -0.33 -9.99
CA GLY A 65 -15.34 -1.47 -9.70
C GLY A 65 -16.00 -1.89 -11.01
N TYR A 66 -15.58 -3.03 -11.58
CA TYR A 66 -16.13 -3.51 -12.85
C TYR A 66 -17.59 -4.02 -12.71
N ASP A 67 -18.04 -4.32 -11.48
CA ASP A 67 -19.43 -4.62 -11.17
C ASP A 67 -19.96 -3.60 -10.14
N GLU A 68 -20.83 -2.68 -10.61
CA GLU A 68 -21.43 -1.64 -9.79
C GLU A 68 -22.71 -2.12 -9.06
N ARG A 69 -23.12 -3.38 -9.27
CA ARG A 69 -24.42 -3.89 -8.81
C ARG A 69 -24.45 -4.19 -7.32
N LEU A 70 -23.34 -4.58 -6.70
CA LEU A 70 -23.27 -4.87 -5.26
C LEU A 70 -22.54 -3.74 -4.51
N ALA A 71 -23.14 -3.25 -3.42
CA ALA A 71 -22.53 -2.19 -2.59
C ALA A 71 -21.21 -2.63 -1.93
N GLU A 72 -21.00 -3.93 -1.75
CA GLU A 72 -19.76 -4.51 -1.21
C GLU A 72 -18.60 -4.46 -2.21
N GLU A 73 -18.88 -4.51 -3.52
CA GLU A 73 -17.87 -4.42 -4.60
C GLU A 73 -17.42 -2.99 -4.89
N LYS A 74 -18.13 -2.00 -4.34
CA LYS A 74 -17.74 -0.58 -4.36
C LYS A 74 -16.68 -0.23 -3.30
N ASN A 75 -16.38 -1.14 -2.38
CA ASN A 75 -15.38 -0.90 -1.35
C ASN A 75 -13.96 -1.04 -1.94
N GLU A 76 -13.13 -0.01 -1.75
CA GLU A 76 -11.73 0.00 -2.19
C GLU A 76 -10.91 -1.15 -1.58
N ASP A 77 -11.32 -1.66 -0.41
CA ASP A 77 -10.74 -2.83 0.26
C ASP A 77 -10.89 -4.15 -0.52
N ASN A 78 -11.72 -4.18 -1.58
CA ASN A 78 -11.93 -5.36 -2.42
C ASN A 78 -11.24 -5.25 -3.80
N TYR A 79 -10.51 -4.15 -4.06
CA TYR A 79 -9.88 -3.91 -5.36
C TYR A 79 -8.47 -4.49 -5.43
N THR A 80 -8.22 -5.29 -6.48
CA THR A 80 -6.90 -5.83 -6.79
C THR A 80 -6.57 -5.57 -8.26
N ASN A 81 -5.31 -5.24 -8.54
CA ASN A 81 -4.82 -5.22 -9.91
C ASN A 81 -4.51 -6.67 -10.32
N GLU A 82 -5.36 -7.25 -11.16
CA GLU A 82 -5.21 -8.62 -11.65
C GLU A 82 -3.90 -8.81 -12.42
N SER A 83 -3.31 -10.00 -12.28
CA SER A 83 -2.15 -10.43 -13.05
C SER A 83 -2.34 -10.23 -14.56
N GLY A 84 -1.31 -9.74 -15.24
CA GLY A 84 -1.32 -9.49 -16.68
C GLY A 84 -2.11 -8.24 -17.10
N LYS A 85 -2.70 -7.48 -16.18
CA LYS A 85 -3.31 -6.18 -16.47
C LYS A 85 -2.31 -5.04 -16.23
N ILE A 86 -2.42 -4.00 -17.02
CA ILE A 86 -1.61 -2.79 -16.87
C ILE A 86 -2.21 -1.97 -15.74
N PHE A 87 -1.38 -1.63 -14.75
CA PHE A 87 -1.74 -0.72 -13.66
C PHE A 87 -0.85 0.52 -13.66
N ARG A 88 -1.29 1.53 -12.91
CA ARG A 88 -0.62 2.83 -12.84
C ARG A 88 0.18 2.91 -11.56
N THR A 89 1.43 3.37 -11.69
CA THR A 89 2.31 3.64 -10.58
C THR A 89 2.78 5.08 -10.61
N TYR A 90 3.23 5.55 -9.45
CA TYR A 90 3.83 6.86 -9.31
C TYR A 90 5.25 6.72 -8.80
N GLU A 91 6.16 7.48 -9.41
CA GLU A 91 7.51 7.64 -8.89
C GLU A 91 7.45 8.26 -7.50
N LEU A 92 8.17 7.70 -6.54
CA LEU A 92 8.32 8.31 -5.21
C LEU A 92 9.50 9.26 -5.23
N LYS A 93 9.26 10.57 -5.08
CA LYS A 93 10.34 11.55 -4.92
C LYS A 93 10.51 11.90 -3.45
N THR A 94 11.72 12.32 -3.08
CA THR A 94 12.02 12.82 -1.74
C THR A 94 11.06 13.94 -1.32
N ASP A 95 10.70 13.95 -0.04
CA ASP A 95 9.73 14.84 0.61
C ASP A 95 8.27 14.69 0.16
N ARG A 96 7.97 13.74 -0.73
CA ARG A 96 6.60 13.44 -1.11
C ARG A 96 5.89 12.59 -0.07
N LYS A 97 4.58 12.75 -0.02
CA LYS A 97 3.72 12.07 0.95
C LYS A 97 2.64 11.28 0.24
N PHE A 98 2.38 10.10 0.76
CA PHE A 98 1.30 9.23 0.33
C PHE A 98 0.72 8.53 1.56
N LYS A 99 -0.52 8.05 1.45
CA LYS A 99 -1.15 7.24 2.50
C LYS A 99 -1.36 5.84 1.97
N VAL A 100 -1.11 4.84 2.81
CA VAL A 100 -1.46 3.44 2.54
C VAL A 100 -2.19 2.87 3.74
N SER A 101 -3.00 1.83 3.53
CA SER A 101 -3.56 1.04 4.61
C SER A 101 -2.46 0.27 5.36
N SER A 102 -2.66 0.03 6.66
CA SER A 102 -1.66 -0.61 7.53
C SER A 102 -1.30 -2.04 7.09
N ASN A 103 -2.20 -2.76 6.41
CA ASN A 103 -1.96 -4.09 5.83
C ASN A 103 -0.90 -4.11 4.72
N MET A 104 -0.48 -2.94 4.20
CA MET A 104 0.61 -2.75 3.23
C MET A 104 1.97 -2.54 3.89
N ILE A 105 2.01 -2.51 5.23
CA ILE A 105 3.24 -2.38 6.00
C ILE A 105 3.36 -3.58 6.93
N LYS A 106 4.41 -4.38 6.75
CA LYS A 106 4.80 -5.42 7.69
C LYS A 106 5.37 -4.76 8.94
N ALA A 107 4.71 -4.97 10.08
CA ALA A 107 5.20 -4.49 11.37
C ALA A 107 6.50 -5.21 11.77
N ILE A 108 7.28 -4.58 12.65
CA ILE A 108 8.52 -5.17 13.21
C ILE A 108 8.22 -6.45 14.00
N ASP A 109 7.09 -6.43 14.71
CA ASP A 109 6.53 -7.55 15.47
C ASP A 109 5.05 -7.64 15.08
N GLU A 110 4.59 -8.83 14.71
CA GLU A 110 3.20 -9.08 14.31
C GLU A 110 2.20 -8.73 15.42
N SER A 111 2.65 -8.71 16.67
CA SER A 111 1.84 -8.36 17.85
C SER A 111 1.72 -6.85 18.08
N THR A 112 2.59 -6.05 17.45
CA THR A 112 2.71 -4.61 17.71
C THR A 112 2.39 -3.79 16.46
N PRO A 113 1.31 -2.99 16.46
CA PRO A 113 1.00 -2.10 15.34
C PRO A 113 2.14 -1.14 15.02
N VAL A 114 2.26 -0.76 13.75
CA VAL A 114 3.18 0.28 13.30
C VAL A 114 2.94 1.59 14.06
N LYS A 115 4.01 2.33 14.32
CA LYS A 115 3.99 3.57 15.12
C LYS A 115 4.55 4.74 14.33
N THR A 116 4.08 5.95 14.65
CA THR A 116 4.65 7.20 14.16
C THR A 116 6.14 7.30 14.51
N GLY A 117 6.94 7.78 13.57
CA GLY A 117 8.40 7.89 13.72
C GLY A 117 9.17 6.63 13.32
N GLN A 118 8.51 5.50 13.06
CA GLN A 118 9.15 4.35 12.44
C GLN A 118 9.46 4.62 10.97
N TYR A 119 10.50 3.95 10.47
CA TYR A 119 10.90 4.01 9.08
C TYR A 119 10.32 2.81 8.31
N VAL A 120 10.17 2.96 7.01
CA VAL A 120 9.71 1.88 6.12
C VAL A 120 10.70 1.70 4.97
N VAL A 121 10.93 0.44 4.60
CA VAL A 121 11.83 0.04 3.51
C VAL A 121 11.23 -1.06 2.64
N ALA A 122 11.83 -1.27 1.47
CA ALA A 122 11.58 -2.43 0.64
C ALA A 122 12.28 -3.68 1.20
N ASP A 123 11.62 -4.83 1.12
CA ASP A 123 12.07 -6.09 1.75
C ASP A 123 11.93 -7.31 0.81
N GLY A 124 12.04 -7.09 -0.50
CA GLY A 124 11.86 -8.16 -1.50
C GLY A 124 10.42 -8.66 -1.61
N THR A 125 9.46 -7.92 -1.08
CA THR A 125 8.02 -8.15 -1.24
C THR A 125 7.35 -6.90 -1.79
N TYR A 126 6.10 -7.02 -2.25
CA TYR A 126 5.31 -5.87 -2.68
C TYR A 126 4.83 -4.98 -1.51
N LYS A 127 5.06 -5.42 -0.27
CA LYS A 127 4.74 -4.65 0.94
C LYS A 127 5.99 -3.99 1.48
N MET A 128 5.79 -2.88 2.19
CA MET A 128 6.87 -2.22 2.93
C MET A 128 7.12 -2.94 4.26
N SER A 129 8.35 -2.95 4.74
CA SER A 129 8.69 -3.44 6.09
C SER A 129 9.07 -2.27 6.99
N ALA A 130 8.48 -2.24 8.19
CA ALA A 130 8.79 -1.23 9.21
C ALA A 130 10.11 -1.55 9.92
N VAL A 131 10.91 -0.51 10.20
CA VAL A 131 12.19 -0.60 10.91
C VAL A 131 12.32 0.55 11.92
N VAL A 132 13.06 0.31 13.00
CA VAL A 132 13.17 1.24 14.14
C VAL A 132 14.08 2.43 13.85
N SER A 133 15.12 2.23 13.04
CA SER A 133 16.12 3.23 12.69
C SER A 133 16.22 3.38 11.18
N ALA A 134 16.61 4.58 10.73
CA ALA A 134 16.83 4.87 9.31
C ALA A 134 17.97 3.96 8.78
N PRO A 135 17.69 3.07 7.82
CA PRO A 135 18.72 2.25 7.21
C PRO A 135 19.58 3.08 6.28
N THR A 136 20.90 2.87 6.33
CA THR A 136 21.88 3.55 5.47
C THR A 136 22.12 2.78 4.16
N ASP A 137 21.77 1.50 4.13
CA ASP A 137 21.95 0.56 3.03
C ASP A 137 20.75 0.50 2.06
N ALA A 138 19.67 1.23 2.34
CA ALA A 138 18.47 1.24 1.52
C ALA A 138 18.42 2.46 0.59
N ASN A 139 17.97 2.24 -0.64
CA ASN A 139 17.69 3.29 -1.63
C ASN A 139 16.32 3.92 -1.40
N PHE A 140 15.31 3.11 -1.06
CA PHE A 140 14.02 3.59 -0.59
C PHE A 140 13.95 3.62 0.95
N VAL A 141 13.71 4.81 1.50
CA VAL A 141 13.41 5.02 2.92
C VAL A 141 12.24 5.98 3.06
N GLY A 142 11.19 5.54 3.74
CA GLY A 142 10.07 6.40 4.18
C GLY A 142 10.03 6.52 5.70
N ILE A 143 9.36 7.56 6.21
CA ILE A 143 9.04 7.74 7.63
C ILE A 143 7.53 7.85 7.82
N ILE A 144 7.02 7.17 8.84
CA ILE A 144 5.61 7.25 9.22
C ILE A 144 5.39 8.55 9.99
N GLU A 145 4.64 9.48 9.40
CA GLU A 145 4.36 10.79 10.01
C GLU A 145 3.10 10.76 10.89
N SER A 146 2.04 10.11 10.41
CA SER A 146 0.76 10.06 11.13
C SER A 146 0.01 8.78 10.82
N ILE A 147 -0.76 8.30 11.80
CA ILE A 147 -1.68 7.17 11.63
C ILE A 147 -3.08 7.72 11.88
N GLU A 148 -3.95 7.54 10.89
CA GLU A 148 -5.33 8.01 10.91
C GLU A 148 -6.24 6.77 10.91
N GLU A 149 -7.09 6.65 11.93
CA GLU A 149 -8.12 5.63 11.99
C GLU A 149 -9.39 6.20 11.36
N THR A 150 -9.87 5.59 10.28
CA THR A 150 -11.08 6.01 9.59
C THR A 150 -12.11 4.90 9.68
N GLY A 151 -13.32 5.21 10.14
CA GLY A 151 -14.41 4.26 10.29
C GLY A 151 -15.19 4.47 11.59
N PHE A 152 -16.36 3.85 11.69
CA PHE A 152 -17.18 3.87 12.89
C PHE A 152 -17.47 2.42 13.32
N PRO A 153 -17.18 2.04 14.58
CA PRO A 153 -17.50 0.70 15.06
C PRO A 153 -19.02 0.57 15.23
N TYR A 154 -19.64 -0.43 14.60
CA TYR A 154 -21.01 -0.80 14.89
C TYR A 154 -21.04 -2.08 15.72
N PHE A 155 -21.83 -2.03 16.80
CA PHE A 155 -22.07 -3.16 17.67
C PHE A 155 -22.87 -4.20 16.90
N GLY A 156 -22.22 -5.32 16.60
CA GLY A 156 -22.86 -6.49 16.04
C GLY A 156 -23.40 -7.37 17.15
N SER A 157 -24.41 -8.18 16.85
CA SER A 157 -24.69 -9.38 17.63
C SER A 157 -23.55 -10.41 17.43
N SER A 158 -23.75 -11.68 17.78
CA SER A 158 -22.76 -12.78 17.78
C SER A 158 -21.99 -13.08 16.48
N LYS A 159 -22.15 -12.28 15.42
CA LYS A 159 -21.44 -12.36 14.13
C LYS A 159 -20.25 -11.39 13.98
N GLY A 160 -20.00 -10.51 14.95
CA GLY A 160 -18.84 -9.60 14.96
C GLY A 160 -17.58 -10.20 15.58
N VAL A 161 -16.48 -9.44 15.61
CA VAL A 161 -15.26 -9.79 16.36
C VAL A 161 -15.42 -9.32 17.81
N GLN A 162 -15.12 -10.19 18.77
CA GLN A 162 -15.24 -9.86 20.19
C GLN A 162 -14.11 -8.89 20.59
N ILE A 163 -14.48 -7.71 21.07
CA ILE A 163 -13.53 -6.79 21.72
C ILE A 163 -13.75 -6.81 23.22
N SER A 164 -12.64 -6.81 23.95
CA SER A 164 -12.40 -7.40 25.28
C SER A 164 -13.27 -6.95 26.46
N ASP A 165 -14.30 -6.11 26.27
CA ASP A 165 -15.29 -5.85 27.31
C ASP A 165 -16.61 -5.19 26.84
N ARG A 166 -16.84 -5.05 25.52
CA ARG A 166 -17.95 -4.21 24.99
C ARG A 166 -18.82 -4.91 23.92
N GLY A 167 -18.76 -6.23 23.83
CA GLY A 167 -19.55 -7.03 22.91
C GLY A 167 -18.84 -7.34 21.58
N TYR A 168 -19.61 -7.81 20.60
CA TYR A 168 -19.13 -8.12 19.26
C TYR A 168 -19.22 -6.87 18.39
N VAL A 169 -18.16 -6.55 17.64
CA VAL A 169 -18.13 -5.40 16.74
C VAL A 169 -17.83 -5.87 15.33
N PHE A 170 -18.58 -5.37 14.35
CA PHE A 170 -18.18 -5.47 12.96
C PHE A 170 -17.16 -4.37 12.70
N ASP A 171 -15.90 -4.77 12.50
CA ASP A 171 -14.79 -3.84 12.41
C ASP A 171 -14.54 -3.39 10.97
N THR A 172 -15.15 -2.26 10.61
CA THR A 172 -14.83 -1.54 9.36
C THR A 172 -13.89 -0.36 9.60
N ARG A 173 -13.07 -0.44 10.64
CA ARG A 173 -11.98 0.52 10.82
C ARG A 173 -10.86 0.21 9.83
N ILE A 174 -10.45 1.25 9.12
CA ILE A 174 -9.32 1.23 8.22
C ILE A 174 -8.26 2.15 8.84
N LEU A 175 -7.13 1.56 9.20
CA LEU A 175 -5.96 2.29 9.68
C LEU A 175 -5.15 2.74 8.46
N LYS A 176 -5.18 4.04 8.17
CA LYS A 176 -4.39 4.66 7.10
C LYS A 176 -3.12 5.28 7.68
N VAL A 177 -1.98 4.91 7.10
CA VAL A 177 -0.65 5.32 7.52
C VAL A 177 -0.12 6.32 6.51
N LYS A 178 0.20 7.53 6.97
CA LYS A 178 0.81 8.59 6.15
C LYS A 178 2.33 8.43 6.19
N ILE A 179 2.92 8.21 5.02
CA ILE A 179 4.37 8.05 4.86
C ILE A 179 4.92 9.25 4.10
N ARG A 180 6.02 9.81 4.59
CA ARG A 180 6.86 10.75 3.85
C ARG A 180 8.12 10.04 3.35
N VAL A 181 8.44 10.22 2.08
CA VAL A 181 9.66 9.69 1.47
C VAL A 181 10.85 10.53 1.93
N ILE A 182 11.85 9.87 2.53
CA ILE A 182 13.13 10.48 2.92
C ILE A 182 14.17 10.30 1.82
N LYS A 183 14.18 9.12 1.18
CA LYS A 183 15.14 8.76 0.14
C LYS A 183 14.47 7.81 -0.85
N ASN A 184 14.76 7.97 -2.14
CA ASN A 184 14.40 7.02 -3.19
C ASN A 184 15.29 7.26 -4.41
N ASP A 185 16.52 6.73 -4.33
CA ASP A 185 17.55 6.91 -5.35
C ASP A 185 17.58 5.75 -6.34
#